data_AF-A0A7X6P3C7-F1
#
_entry.id   AF-A0A7X6P3C7-F1
#
_cell.length_a   1.000
_cell.length_b   1.000
_cell.length_c   1.000
_cell.angle_alpha   90.00
_cell.angle_beta   90.00
_cell.angle_gamma   90.00
#
_symmetry.space_group_name_H-M   'P 1'
#
loop_
_entity.id
_entity.type
_entity.pdbx_description
1 polymer ?
#
loop_
_entity_poly.entity_id
_entity_poly.type
_entity_poly.pdbx_seq_one_letter_code
_entity_poly.pdbx_strand_id
1 'polypeptide(L)'
;MRPNAVHHLAIMTRDLSTQLEFFTQVLGLPLVALYDMHGVEGALHAFVALNDTEYVAFVWAPGVDEIEAIDQVTHAGHGGGLSAPGTMQHVSFNVDSPDALLALRDRLRASGAPVFGPIEHGMCSSIYFAGPEGLTLEAAWSAKPVDGREWIDPAVFERAGVIAEDVERFKNPPSFERPAEPVPQPDHHAAGPHLGYPRDQYEFMLTLPDHVIIKGASVPDPPVTLS
;
A
#
# COMPACT_ATOMS: atom_id res chain seq x y z
N MET A 1 0.93 3.31 21.08
CA MET A 1 0.51 4.10 19.89
C MET A 1 1.09 3.41 18.67
N ARG A 2 0.30 3.17 17.60
CA ARG A 2 0.77 2.56 16.34
C ARG A 2 -0.21 2.88 15.22
N PRO A 3 0.21 2.88 13.93
CA PRO A 3 -0.73 2.75 12.81
C PRO A 3 -1.61 1.51 13.00
N ASN A 4 -2.88 1.60 12.60
CA ASN A 4 -3.88 0.56 12.83
C ASN A 4 -4.55 0.02 11.55
N ALA A 5 -4.27 0.63 10.40
CA ALA A 5 -4.77 0.25 9.09
C ALA A 5 -3.87 0.83 7.98
N VAL A 6 -4.09 0.38 6.74
CA VAL A 6 -3.54 1.03 5.54
C VAL A 6 -4.49 2.16 5.14
N HIS A 7 -4.10 3.40 5.41
CA HIS A 7 -4.93 4.57 5.06
C HIS A 7 -5.11 4.70 3.55
N HIS A 8 -4.05 4.53 2.77
CA HIS A 8 -4.16 4.28 1.33
C HIS A 8 -2.90 3.59 0.79
N LEU A 9 -3.04 2.93 -0.36
CA LEU A 9 -1.94 2.41 -1.18
C LEU A 9 -1.89 3.16 -2.51
N ALA A 10 -0.79 3.85 -2.79
CA ALA A 10 -0.60 4.55 -4.06
C ALA A 10 0.19 3.70 -5.06
N ILE A 11 -0.36 3.53 -6.26
CA ILE A 11 0.21 2.74 -7.35
C ILE A 11 0.52 3.69 -8.52
N MET A 12 1.75 3.66 -9.02
CA MET A 12 2.12 4.39 -10.23
C MET A 12 1.48 3.70 -11.45
N THR A 13 0.93 4.48 -12.37
CA THR A 13 0.29 3.98 -13.60
C THR A 13 0.64 4.85 -14.78
N ARG A 14 0.75 4.24 -15.96
CA ARG A 14 0.88 4.94 -17.23
C ARG A 14 -0.49 5.20 -17.88
N ASP A 15 -1.49 4.43 -17.48
CA ASP A 15 -2.87 4.51 -17.99
C ASP A 15 -3.88 4.52 -16.84
N LEU A 16 -4.16 5.74 -16.35
CA LEU A 16 -5.12 5.99 -15.29
C LEU A 16 -6.54 5.50 -15.66
N SER A 17 -6.93 5.61 -16.94
CA SER A 17 -8.27 5.22 -17.37
C SER A 17 -8.46 3.72 -17.26
N THR A 18 -7.46 2.92 -17.67
CA THR A 18 -7.52 1.46 -17.56
C THR A 18 -7.52 1.00 -16.10
N GLN A 19 -6.75 1.64 -15.23
CA GLN A 19 -6.81 1.36 -13.78
C GLN A 19 -8.19 1.66 -13.20
N LEU A 20 -8.74 2.84 -13.49
CA LEU A 20 -10.06 3.22 -12.98
C LEU A 20 -11.17 2.31 -13.52
N GLU A 21 -11.14 1.96 -14.80
CA GLU A 21 -12.11 1.03 -15.38
C GLU A 21 -12.08 -0.32 -14.65
N PHE A 22 -10.89 -0.89 -14.42
CA PHE A 22 -10.77 -2.16 -13.71
C PHE A 22 -11.22 -2.05 -12.25
N PHE A 23 -10.66 -1.12 -11.47
CA PHE A 23 -10.96 -1.05 -10.04
C PHE A 23 -12.39 -0.62 -9.76
N THR A 24 -13.01 0.19 -10.61
CA THR A 24 -14.41 0.59 -10.45
C THR A 24 -15.40 -0.42 -11.01
N GLN A 25 -15.23 -0.85 -12.27
CA GLN A 25 -16.23 -1.70 -12.92
C GLN A 25 -16.04 -3.18 -12.58
N VAL A 26 -14.79 -3.65 -12.55
CA VAL A 26 -14.48 -5.06 -12.26
C VAL A 26 -14.48 -5.34 -10.76
N LEU A 27 -13.75 -4.55 -9.95
CA LEU A 27 -13.71 -4.77 -8.49
C LEU A 27 -14.86 -4.10 -7.73
N GLY A 28 -15.52 -3.10 -8.30
CA GLY A 28 -16.66 -2.44 -7.67
C GLY A 28 -16.30 -1.35 -6.67
N LEU A 29 -15.09 -0.81 -6.73
CA LEU A 29 -14.63 0.24 -5.82
C LEU A 29 -15.02 1.62 -6.37
N PRO A 30 -15.80 2.43 -5.65
CA PRO A 30 -16.21 3.74 -6.14
C PRO A 30 -15.02 4.69 -6.31
N LEU A 31 -14.93 5.42 -7.43
CA LEU A 31 -14.04 6.58 -7.57
C LEU A 31 -14.53 7.71 -6.65
N VAL A 32 -13.67 8.20 -5.76
CA VAL A 32 -14.02 9.22 -4.76
C VAL A 32 -13.18 10.49 -4.88
N ALA A 33 -12.04 10.45 -5.58
CA ALA A 33 -11.28 11.65 -5.91
C ALA A 33 -10.47 11.46 -7.19
N LEU A 34 -10.31 12.54 -7.97
CA LEU A 34 -9.43 12.63 -9.13
C LEU A 34 -9.03 14.10 -9.33
N TYR A 35 -7.75 14.42 -9.21
CA TYR A 35 -7.27 15.80 -9.22
C TYR A 35 -5.77 15.90 -9.53
N ASP A 36 -5.27 17.12 -9.77
CA ASP A 36 -3.84 17.39 -9.93
C ASP A 36 -3.09 17.11 -8.62
N MET A 37 -2.08 16.25 -8.67
CA MET A 37 -1.32 15.84 -7.49
C MET A 37 -0.63 17.05 -6.84
N HIS A 38 -0.92 17.28 -5.55
CA HIS A 38 -0.33 18.38 -4.81
C HIS A 38 1.20 18.26 -4.76
N GLY A 39 1.88 19.36 -5.13
CA GLY A 39 3.33 19.47 -5.02
C GLY A 39 4.13 18.75 -6.12
N VAL A 40 3.48 18.16 -7.13
CA VAL A 40 4.14 17.50 -8.27
C VAL A 40 3.56 18.03 -9.57
N GLU A 41 4.35 18.82 -10.30
CA GLU A 41 3.88 19.49 -11.52
C GLU A 41 3.43 18.49 -12.60
N GLY A 42 2.21 18.69 -13.08
CA GLY A 42 1.62 17.89 -14.16
C GLY A 42 1.22 16.47 -13.77
N ALA A 43 1.40 16.05 -12.52
CA ALA A 43 0.97 14.74 -12.06
C ALA A 43 -0.51 14.72 -11.69
N LEU A 44 -1.17 13.58 -11.85
CA LEU A 44 -2.56 13.32 -11.49
C LEU A 44 -2.63 12.30 -10.36
N HIS A 45 -3.64 12.42 -9.52
CA HIS A 45 -3.89 11.52 -8.41
C HIS A 45 -5.37 11.14 -8.36
N ALA A 46 -5.67 9.85 -8.43
CA ALA A 46 -7.02 9.30 -8.30
C ALA A 46 -7.14 8.39 -7.08
N PHE A 47 -8.33 8.31 -6.49
CA PHE A 47 -8.62 7.46 -5.33
C PHE A 47 -9.90 6.67 -5.55
N VAL A 48 -9.84 5.36 -5.37
CA VAL A 48 -11.01 4.48 -5.28
C VAL A 48 -11.18 3.98 -3.83
N ALA A 49 -12.41 3.91 -3.35
CA ALA A 49 -12.72 3.58 -1.96
C ALA A 49 -12.78 2.07 -1.73
N LEU A 50 -12.00 1.59 -0.76
CA LEU A 50 -12.18 0.28 -0.14
C LEU A 50 -13.28 0.36 0.94
N ASN A 51 -13.28 1.45 1.70
CA ASN A 51 -14.33 1.87 2.63
C ASN A 51 -14.27 3.39 2.84
N ASP A 52 -14.96 3.90 3.86
CA ASP A 52 -15.07 5.33 4.16
C ASP A 52 -13.72 6.02 4.40
N THR A 53 -12.68 5.30 4.83
CA THR A 53 -11.39 5.87 5.26
C THR A 53 -10.15 5.22 4.64
N GLU A 54 -10.32 4.20 3.81
CA GLU A 54 -9.22 3.42 3.21
C GLU A 54 -9.38 3.38 1.69
N TYR A 55 -8.28 3.61 0.97
CA TYR A 55 -8.32 3.83 -0.48
C TYR A 55 -7.20 3.10 -1.22
N VAL A 56 -7.45 2.73 -2.48
CA VAL A 56 -6.37 2.53 -3.45
C VAL A 56 -6.26 3.81 -4.27
N ALA A 57 -5.05 4.32 -4.38
CA ALA A 57 -4.74 5.52 -5.13
C ALA A 57 -3.90 5.19 -6.37
N PHE A 58 -4.11 5.96 -7.44
CA PHE A 58 -3.36 5.85 -8.67
C PHE A 58 -2.69 7.17 -8.98
N VAL A 59 -1.38 7.12 -9.22
CA VAL A 59 -0.56 8.28 -9.56
C VAL A 59 -0.13 8.14 -11.01
N TRP A 60 -0.42 9.16 -11.80
CA TRP A 60 0.18 9.33 -13.13
C TRP A 60 1.06 10.57 -13.09
N ALA A 61 2.24 10.53 -13.71
CA ALA A 61 3.14 11.68 -13.77
C ALA A 61 3.87 11.74 -15.12
N PRO A 62 4.26 12.94 -15.61
CA PRO A 62 5.08 13.05 -16.81
C PRO A 62 6.35 12.18 -16.73
N GLY A 63 6.62 11.44 -17.80
CA GLY A 63 7.78 10.53 -17.89
C GLY A 63 7.54 9.10 -17.38
N VAL A 64 6.39 8.80 -16.76
CA VAL A 64 6.06 7.43 -16.32
C VAL A 64 6.08 6.43 -17.50
N ASP A 65 5.75 6.90 -18.71
CA ASP A 65 5.75 6.07 -19.90
C ASP A 65 7.12 5.52 -20.30
N GLU A 66 8.19 6.17 -19.85
CA GLU A 66 9.58 5.78 -20.12
C GLU A 66 10.08 4.68 -19.16
N ILE A 67 9.32 4.39 -18.10
CA ILE A 67 9.65 3.37 -17.11
C ILE A 67 8.95 2.06 -17.49
N GLU A 68 9.74 1.04 -17.82
CA GLU A 68 9.23 -0.27 -18.23
C GLU A 68 8.82 -1.13 -17.02
N ALA A 69 7.63 -1.74 -17.11
CA ALA A 69 7.20 -2.80 -16.21
C ALA A 69 7.82 -4.12 -16.69
N ILE A 70 8.64 -4.74 -15.84
CA ILE A 70 9.40 -5.95 -16.17
C ILE A 70 9.05 -7.02 -15.14
N ASP A 71 8.50 -8.14 -15.62
CA ASP A 71 8.19 -9.30 -14.80
C ASP A 71 9.44 -9.84 -14.11
N GLN A 72 9.27 -10.19 -12.84
CA GLN A 72 10.32 -10.64 -11.93
C GLN A 72 11.45 -9.63 -11.64
N VAL A 73 11.25 -8.36 -12.02
CA VAL A 73 12.17 -7.26 -11.73
C VAL A 73 11.44 -6.12 -11.04
N THR A 74 10.47 -5.47 -11.71
CA THR A 74 9.66 -4.42 -11.09
C THR A 74 8.31 -4.94 -10.60
N HIS A 75 7.79 -6.00 -11.24
CA HIS A 75 6.51 -6.64 -10.91
C HIS A 75 6.72 -8.12 -10.61
N ALA A 76 5.94 -8.70 -9.70
CA ALA A 76 6.06 -10.11 -9.34
C ALA A 76 5.50 -11.08 -10.40
N GLY A 77 4.51 -10.63 -11.17
CA GLY A 77 3.75 -11.45 -12.13
C GLY A 77 2.79 -12.45 -11.46
N HIS A 78 3.13 -13.01 -10.29
CA HIS A 78 2.25 -13.86 -9.48
C HIS A 78 2.68 -13.88 -8.01
N GLY A 79 1.83 -14.38 -7.11
CA GLY A 79 2.06 -14.36 -5.64
C GLY A 79 3.29 -15.13 -5.14
N GLY A 80 3.96 -15.90 -5.99
CA GLY A 80 5.24 -16.56 -5.68
C GLY A 80 6.43 -16.02 -6.49
N GLY A 81 6.21 -14.99 -7.29
CA GLY A 81 7.22 -14.37 -8.13
C GLY A 81 8.11 -13.41 -7.35
N LEU A 82 9.19 -12.96 -7.99
CA LEU A 82 10.15 -12.04 -7.40
C LEU A 82 9.84 -10.60 -7.83
N SER A 83 10.23 -9.62 -7.04
CA SER A 83 10.34 -8.23 -7.48
C SER A 83 11.54 -7.59 -6.79
N ALA A 84 11.94 -6.40 -7.22
CA ALA A 84 13.07 -5.69 -6.64
C ALA A 84 12.85 -5.50 -5.11
N PRO A 85 13.90 -5.66 -4.29
CA PRO A 85 13.78 -5.46 -2.85
C PRO A 85 13.19 -4.09 -2.51
N GLY A 86 12.22 -4.06 -1.58
CA GLY A 86 11.54 -2.84 -1.16
C GLY A 86 10.39 -2.38 -2.06
N THR A 87 10.08 -3.10 -3.16
CA THR A 87 8.89 -2.88 -3.99
C THR A 87 7.70 -3.72 -3.53
N MET A 88 6.50 -3.41 -4.05
CA MET A 88 5.30 -4.21 -3.80
C MET A 88 5.35 -5.50 -4.63
N GLN A 89 5.36 -6.66 -3.96
CA GLN A 89 5.30 -7.95 -4.63
C GLN A 89 3.85 -8.30 -5.02
N HIS A 90 2.92 -8.22 -4.06
CA HIS A 90 1.47 -8.32 -4.28
C HIS A 90 0.74 -7.49 -3.23
N VAL A 91 -0.56 -7.25 -3.45
CA VAL A 91 -1.48 -6.71 -2.45
C VAL A 91 -2.71 -7.61 -2.33
N SER A 92 -3.12 -7.86 -1.09
CA SER A 92 -4.33 -8.63 -0.77
C SER A 92 -5.38 -7.73 -0.14
N PHE A 93 -6.59 -7.71 -0.72
CA PHE A 93 -7.73 -6.96 -0.23
C PHE A 93 -8.62 -7.81 0.67
N ASN A 94 -9.02 -7.27 1.81
CA ASN A 94 -9.96 -7.96 2.71
C ASN A 94 -11.36 -8.02 2.11
N VAL A 95 -12.06 -9.13 2.34
CA VAL A 95 -13.52 -9.25 2.19
C VAL A 95 -14.15 -9.78 3.48
N ASP A 96 -15.40 -9.41 3.75
CA ASP A 96 -16.00 -9.58 5.08
C ASP A 96 -16.44 -11.00 5.42
N SER A 97 -16.55 -11.88 4.42
CA SER A 97 -17.09 -13.23 4.59
C SER A 97 -16.58 -14.20 3.51
N PRO A 98 -16.65 -15.53 3.75
CA PRO A 98 -16.30 -16.50 2.72
C PRO A 98 -17.24 -16.39 1.51
N ASP A 99 -18.52 -16.07 1.73
CA ASP A 99 -19.48 -15.85 0.65
C ASP A 99 -19.13 -14.59 -0.18
N ALA A 100 -18.67 -13.51 0.47
CA ALA A 100 -18.17 -12.33 -0.22
C ALA A 100 -16.93 -12.63 -1.08
N LEU A 101 -16.02 -13.51 -0.61
CA LEU A 101 -14.88 -13.97 -1.39
C LEU A 101 -15.32 -14.71 -2.66
N LEU A 102 -16.30 -15.60 -2.53
CA LEU A 102 -16.88 -16.33 -3.67
C LEU A 102 -17.63 -15.40 -4.63
N ALA A 103 -18.37 -14.42 -4.09
CA ALA A 103 -19.06 -13.42 -4.90
C ALA A 103 -18.08 -12.55 -5.70
N LEU A 104 -16.97 -12.11 -5.08
CA LEU A 104 -15.92 -11.35 -5.77
C LEU A 104 -15.23 -12.19 -6.85
N ARG A 105 -14.93 -13.46 -6.57
CA ARG A 105 -14.41 -14.41 -7.57
C ARG A 105 -15.34 -14.51 -8.79
N ASP A 106 -16.64 -14.65 -8.57
CA ASP A 106 -17.60 -14.81 -9.66
C ASP A 106 -17.79 -13.50 -10.43
N ARG A 107 -17.75 -12.35 -9.74
CA ARG A 107 -17.72 -11.02 -10.36
C ARG A 107 -16.52 -10.86 -11.32
N LEU A 108 -15.32 -11.20 -10.85
CA LEU A 108 -14.09 -11.18 -11.66
C LEU A 108 -14.19 -12.11 -12.89
N ARG A 109 -14.70 -13.32 -12.71
CA ARG A 109 -14.87 -14.27 -13.83
C ARG A 109 -15.92 -13.79 -14.84
N ALA A 110 -17.00 -13.17 -14.37
CA ALA A 110 -18.04 -12.61 -15.23
C ALA A 110 -17.52 -11.45 -16.09
N SER A 111 -16.51 -10.71 -15.63
CA SER A 111 -15.84 -9.67 -16.43
C SER A 111 -14.70 -10.23 -17.31
N GLY A 112 -14.53 -11.55 -17.37
CA GLY A 112 -13.50 -12.21 -18.17
C GLY A 112 -12.13 -12.32 -17.52
N ALA A 113 -11.97 -11.95 -16.25
CA ALA A 113 -10.70 -12.08 -15.52
C ALA A 113 -10.51 -13.53 -15.02
N PRO A 114 -9.39 -14.21 -15.35
CA PRO A 114 -9.04 -15.48 -14.74
C PRO A 114 -8.79 -15.33 -13.23
N VAL A 115 -9.32 -16.26 -12.45
CA VAL A 115 -9.14 -16.28 -10.99
C VAL A 115 -8.71 -17.65 -10.52
N PHE A 116 -7.61 -17.69 -9.78
CA PHE A 116 -7.07 -18.87 -9.12
C PHE A 116 -7.53 -18.91 -7.64
N GLY A 117 -7.91 -20.09 -7.16
CA GLY A 117 -8.47 -20.29 -5.81
C GLY A 117 -10.02 -20.42 -5.77
N PRO A 118 -10.62 -20.43 -4.57
CA PRO A 118 -9.99 -20.14 -3.27
C PRO A 118 -8.92 -21.15 -2.82
N ILE A 119 -7.94 -20.69 -2.05
CA ILE A 119 -6.90 -21.50 -1.41
C ILE A 119 -6.95 -21.26 0.09
N GLU A 120 -6.92 -22.35 0.87
CA GLU A 120 -6.83 -22.28 2.33
C GLU A 120 -5.37 -22.21 2.77
N HIS A 121 -4.95 -21.06 3.27
CA HIS A 121 -3.61 -20.82 3.83
C HIS A 121 -3.56 -21.08 5.34
N GLY A 122 -4.64 -21.61 5.92
CA GLY A 122 -4.84 -21.84 7.35
C GLY A 122 -5.07 -20.56 8.16
N MET A 123 -4.37 -19.47 7.84
CA MET A 123 -4.63 -18.14 8.42
C MET A 123 -5.77 -17.38 7.72
N CYS A 124 -5.97 -17.65 6.44
CA CYS A 124 -7.01 -17.05 5.60
C CYS A 124 -7.39 -17.99 4.45
N SER A 125 -8.54 -17.73 3.84
CA SER A 125 -8.91 -18.23 2.51
C SER A 125 -8.74 -17.09 1.51
N SER A 126 -8.08 -17.32 0.38
CA SER A 126 -7.85 -16.26 -0.61
C SER A 126 -7.96 -16.71 -2.06
N ILE A 127 -8.16 -15.73 -2.95
CA ILE A 127 -8.17 -15.87 -4.40
C ILE A 127 -7.12 -14.93 -5.02
N TYR A 128 -6.52 -15.34 -6.13
CA TYR A 128 -5.49 -14.59 -6.85
C TYR A 128 -5.93 -14.25 -8.27
N PHE A 129 -5.64 -13.03 -8.71
CA PHE A 129 -5.99 -12.52 -10.04
C PHE A 129 -5.03 -11.39 -10.45
N ALA A 130 -4.94 -11.13 -11.75
CA ALA A 130 -4.13 -10.03 -12.27
C ALA A 130 -4.97 -8.74 -12.33
N GLY A 131 -4.33 -7.60 -12.03
CA GLY A 131 -4.81 -6.28 -12.39
C GLY A 131 -4.12 -5.74 -13.64
N PRO A 132 -4.49 -4.52 -14.09
CA PRO A 132 -3.80 -3.85 -15.18
C PRO A 132 -2.30 -3.67 -14.90
N GLU A 133 -1.51 -3.51 -15.97
CA GLU A 133 -0.07 -3.22 -15.90
C GLU A 133 0.75 -4.24 -15.09
N GLY A 134 0.30 -5.50 -15.03
CA GLY A 134 1.03 -6.58 -14.35
C GLY A 134 0.86 -6.60 -12.83
N LEU A 135 -0.11 -5.85 -12.29
CA LEU A 135 -0.45 -5.89 -10.87
C LEU A 135 -0.82 -7.31 -10.43
N THR A 136 -0.14 -7.79 -9.38
CA THR A 136 -0.46 -9.07 -8.74
C THR A 136 -1.39 -8.81 -7.57
N LEU A 137 -2.66 -9.21 -7.73
CA LEU A 137 -3.72 -8.93 -6.77
C LEU A 137 -4.24 -10.21 -6.11
N GLU A 138 -4.64 -10.05 -4.86
CA GLU A 138 -5.27 -11.08 -4.05
C GLU A 138 -6.51 -10.50 -3.36
N ALA A 139 -7.49 -11.33 -3.07
CA ALA A 139 -8.52 -11.02 -2.09
C ALA A 139 -8.59 -12.14 -1.06
N ALA A 140 -8.73 -11.79 0.22
CA ALA A 140 -8.67 -12.75 1.31
C ALA A 140 -9.75 -12.49 2.37
N TRP A 141 -10.19 -13.57 2.99
CA TRP A 141 -11.04 -13.56 4.18
C TRP A 141 -10.39 -14.38 5.29
N SER A 142 -10.47 -13.89 6.52
CA SER A 142 -9.98 -14.59 7.71
C SER A 142 -11.10 -14.82 8.72
N ALA A 143 -11.31 -16.07 9.13
CA ALA A 143 -12.31 -16.41 10.13
C ALA A 143 -11.94 -15.93 11.55
N LYS A 144 -10.65 -15.82 11.83
CA LYS A 144 -10.08 -15.37 13.11
C LYS A 144 -8.76 -14.63 12.86
N PRO A 145 -8.33 -13.76 13.79
CA PRO A 145 -6.98 -13.17 13.72
C PRO A 145 -5.88 -14.23 13.77
N VAL A 146 -4.74 -13.92 13.14
CA VAL A 146 -3.52 -14.75 13.22
C VAL A 146 -2.97 -14.75 14.64
N ASP A 147 -2.69 -15.94 15.16
CA ASP A 147 -2.03 -16.11 16.46
C ASP A 147 -0.53 -16.38 16.27
N GLY A 148 0.31 -15.41 16.63
CA GLY A 148 1.76 -15.55 16.51
C GLY A 148 2.36 -16.74 17.28
N ARG A 149 1.65 -17.31 18.28
CA ARG A 149 2.09 -18.52 18.98
C ARG A 149 1.99 -19.78 18.12
N GLU A 150 1.08 -19.77 17.15
CA GLU A 150 0.84 -20.88 16.21
C GLU A 150 1.62 -20.66 14.88
N TRP A 151 1.84 -19.41 14.49
CA TRP A 151 2.29 -19.04 13.15
C TRP A 151 3.72 -18.51 13.04
N ILE A 152 4.43 -18.31 14.16
CA ILE A 152 5.85 -17.98 14.16
C ILE A 152 6.64 -19.27 14.38
N ASP A 153 7.15 -19.86 13.29
CA ASP A 153 7.88 -21.13 13.31
C ASP A 153 9.36 -20.94 13.69
N PRO A 154 9.83 -21.46 14.84
CA PRO A 154 11.24 -21.39 15.21
C PRO A 154 12.19 -22.07 14.24
N ALA A 155 11.73 -23.04 13.44
CA ALA A 155 12.56 -23.77 12.48
C ALA A 155 13.05 -22.88 11.32
N VAL A 156 12.45 -21.70 11.11
CA VAL A 156 12.87 -20.78 10.04
C VAL A 156 13.82 -19.68 10.51
N PHE A 157 14.06 -19.54 11.82
CA PHE A 157 14.80 -18.39 12.38
C PHE A 157 16.23 -18.28 11.82
N GLU A 158 16.98 -19.38 11.76
CA GLU A 158 18.34 -19.41 11.21
C GLU A 158 18.36 -18.95 9.74
N ARG A 159 17.42 -19.46 8.93
CA ARG A 159 17.30 -19.08 7.51
C ARG A 159 16.88 -17.63 7.32
N ALA A 160 16.13 -17.08 8.26
CA ALA A 160 15.72 -15.68 8.28
C ALA A 160 16.80 -14.75 8.86
N GLY A 161 17.92 -15.28 9.38
CA GLY A 161 19.00 -14.49 9.98
C GLY A 161 18.60 -13.81 11.30
N VAL A 162 17.64 -14.39 12.03
CA VAL A 162 17.16 -13.87 13.32
C VAL A 162 17.42 -14.89 14.43
N ILE A 163 17.62 -14.41 15.66
CA ILE A 163 17.70 -15.27 16.85
C ILE A 163 16.39 -15.23 17.64
N ALA A 164 16.19 -16.20 18.55
CA ALA A 164 14.97 -16.27 19.36
C ALA A 164 14.72 -15.00 20.20
N GLU A 165 15.79 -14.36 20.70
CA GLU A 165 15.71 -13.10 21.43
C GLU A 165 15.18 -11.95 20.55
N ASP A 166 15.60 -11.87 19.29
CA ASP A 166 15.07 -10.89 18.33
C ASP A 166 13.59 -11.11 18.07
N VAL A 167 13.17 -12.35 17.90
CA VAL A 167 11.75 -12.67 17.66
C VAL A 167 10.88 -12.29 18.85
N GLU A 168 11.33 -12.53 20.08
CA GLU A 168 10.61 -12.06 21.27
C GLU A 168 10.53 -10.54 21.34
N ARG A 169 11.59 -9.83 20.95
CA ARG A 169 11.57 -8.36 20.84
C ARG A 169 10.62 -7.87 19.74
N PHE A 170 10.54 -8.54 18.59
CA PHE A 170 9.63 -8.17 17.50
C PHE A 170 8.15 -8.37 17.86
N LYS A 171 7.83 -9.43 18.62
CA LYS A 171 6.48 -9.67 19.16
C LYS A 171 6.06 -8.61 20.17
N ASN A 172 7.03 -7.99 20.85
CA ASN A 172 6.80 -7.03 21.93
C ASN A 172 7.50 -5.69 21.62
N PRO A 173 7.02 -4.94 20.60
CA PRO A 173 7.63 -3.66 20.26
C PRO A 173 7.58 -2.69 21.45
N PRO A 174 8.60 -1.82 21.61
CA PRO A 174 8.66 -0.90 22.74
C PRO A 174 7.45 0.04 22.75
N SER A 175 6.92 0.31 23.95
CA SER A 175 5.93 1.36 24.13
C SER A 175 6.56 2.73 23.92
N PHE A 176 5.82 3.64 23.29
CA PHE A 176 6.20 5.04 23.19
C PHE A 176 5.11 5.90 23.83
N GLU A 177 5.50 6.68 24.83
CA GLU A 177 4.67 7.70 25.44
C GLU A 177 5.08 9.04 24.85
N ARG A 178 4.11 9.76 24.26
CA ARG A 178 4.39 11.06 23.67
C ARG A 178 4.76 12.04 24.79
N PRO A 179 5.96 12.67 24.74
CA PRO A 179 6.33 13.71 25.71
C PRO A 179 5.40 14.93 25.62
N ALA A 180 5.40 15.76 26.67
CA ALA A 180 4.58 16.97 26.71
C ALA A 180 4.94 17.95 25.59
N GLU A 181 6.24 18.10 25.32
CA GLU A 181 6.76 18.85 24.18
C GLU A 181 7.08 17.89 23.01
N PRO A 182 6.80 18.28 21.76
CA PRO A 182 7.16 17.47 20.59
C PRO A 182 8.66 17.14 20.56
N VAL A 183 8.97 15.90 20.15
CA VAL A 183 10.36 15.51 19.88
C VAL A 183 10.85 16.30 18.65
N PRO A 184 12.00 17.01 18.72
CA PRO A 184 12.53 17.74 17.57
C PRO A 184 12.82 16.82 16.37
N GLN A 185 12.66 17.36 15.17
CA GLN A 185 13.03 16.66 13.94
C GLN A 185 14.55 16.36 13.93
N PRO A 186 14.96 15.09 13.70
CA PRO A 186 16.37 14.76 13.52
C PRO A 186 16.97 15.40 12.27
N ASP A 187 18.27 15.68 12.30
CA ASP A 187 19.00 16.20 11.14
C ASP A 187 19.34 15.11 10.10
N HIS A 188 19.98 15.51 9.01
CA HIS A 188 20.35 14.62 7.91
C HIS A 188 21.48 13.62 8.24
N HIS A 189 22.09 13.70 9.43
CA HIS A 189 23.08 12.73 9.93
C HIS A 189 22.45 11.67 10.84
N ALA A 190 21.14 11.74 11.10
CA ALA A 190 20.45 10.76 11.91
C ALA A 190 20.61 9.33 11.35
N ALA A 191 20.68 8.34 12.23
CA ALA A 191 20.88 6.94 11.83
C ALA A 191 19.65 6.29 11.17
N GLY A 192 18.52 7.00 11.11
CA GLY A 192 17.27 6.49 10.55
C GLY A 192 17.26 6.45 9.03
N PRO A 193 16.25 5.80 8.41
CA PRO A 193 16.06 5.89 6.97
C PRO A 193 15.73 7.33 6.56
N HIS A 194 16.20 7.72 5.38
CA HIS A 194 16.00 9.06 4.82
C HIS A 194 15.19 9.01 3.53
N LEU A 195 14.43 10.08 3.28
CA LEU A 195 13.73 10.27 2.01
C LEU A 195 14.73 10.64 0.91
N GLY A 196 14.48 10.17 -0.31
CA GLY A 196 15.38 10.34 -1.46
C GLY A 196 15.33 11.72 -2.13
N TYR A 197 15.11 12.81 -1.39
CA TYR A 197 15.12 14.17 -1.94
C TYR A 197 16.55 14.63 -2.30
N PRO A 198 16.70 15.61 -3.22
CA PRO A 198 17.97 16.31 -3.40
C PRO A 198 18.50 16.84 -2.07
N ARG A 199 19.82 16.75 -1.86
CA ARG A 199 20.45 16.94 -0.55
C ARG A 199 20.14 18.30 0.08
N ASP A 200 20.32 19.37 -0.69
CA ASP A 200 20.09 20.75 -0.25
C ASP A 200 18.63 21.01 0.11
N GLN A 201 17.70 20.48 -0.69
CA GLN A 201 16.26 20.56 -0.41
C GLN A 201 15.92 19.79 0.86
N TYR A 202 16.46 18.59 1.03
CA TYR A 202 16.17 17.74 2.17
C TYR A 202 16.72 18.33 3.48
N GLU A 203 17.98 18.80 3.47
CA GLU A 203 18.58 19.48 4.62
C GLU A 203 17.76 20.69 5.04
N PHE A 204 17.27 21.50 4.09
CA PHE A 204 16.39 22.62 4.39
C PHE A 204 15.05 22.15 4.99
N MET A 205 14.38 21.17 4.37
CA MET A 205 13.08 20.66 4.85
C MET A 205 13.15 20.14 6.29
N LEU A 206 14.23 19.47 6.67
CA LEU A 206 14.44 18.95 8.03
C LEU A 206 14.55 20.06 9.10
N THR A 207 14.81 21.31 8.71
CA THR A 207 14.84 22.46 9.64
C THR A 207 13.47 23.08 9.89
N LEU A 208 12.46 22.74 9.09
CA LEU A 208 11.15 23.37 9.16
C LEU A 208 10.32 22.75 10.30
N PRO A 209 9.83 23.56 11.26
CA PRO A 209 8.91 23.04 12.27
C PRO A 209 7.53 22.74 11.66
N ASP A 210 6.80 21.80 12.26
CA ASP A 210 5.50 21.31 11.76
C ASP A 210 4.53 22.43 11.39
N HIS A 211 4.40 23.49 12.20
CA HIS A 211 3.47 24.59 11.93
C HIS A 211 3.83 25.40 10.67
N VAL A 212 5.11 25.46 10.31
CA VAL A 212 5.57 26.08 9.06
C VAL A 212 5.23 25.19 7.88
N ILE A 213 5.43 23.87 8.00
CA ILE A 213 5.04 22.90 6.98
C ILE A 213 3.53 22.95 6.75
N ILE A 214 2.73 22.92 7.83
CA ILE A 214 1.27 23.01 7.75
C ILE A 214 0.84 24.27 6.99
N LYS A 215 1.41 25.43 7.33
CA LYS A 215 1.05 26.70 6.68
C LYS A 215 1.54 26.80 5.22
N GLY A 216 2.68 26.19 4.91
CA GLY A 216 3.36 26.35 3.61
C GLY A 216 3.04 25.29 2.56
N ALA A 217 2.67 24.08 2.97
CA ALA A 217 2.53 22.92 2.07
C ALA A 217 1.14 22.27 2.07
N SER A 218 0.24 22.63 2.98
CA SER A 218 -1.10 22.03 3.03
C SER A 218 -2.02 22.58 1.96
N VAL A 219 -2.74 21.70 1.28
CA VAL A 219 -3.84 22.03 0.34
C VAL A 219 -5.09 21.29 0.84
N PRO A 220 -5.78 21.80 1.88
CA PRO A 220 -6.84 21.06 2.57
C PRO A 220 -8.20 21.09 1.87
N ASP A 221 -8.41 22.04 0.97
CA ASP A 221 -9.69 22.25 0.31
C ASP A 221 -9.84 21.35 -0.93
N PRO A 222 -11.04 20.79 -1.19
CA PRO A 222 -11.28 20.01 -2.38
C PRO A 222 -11.20 20.87 -3.65
N PRO A 223 -10.81 20.29 -4.81
CA PRO A 223 -10.68 21.04 -6.06
C PRO A 223 -12.03 21.51 -6.62
N VAL A 224 -13.16 20.97 -6.13
CA VAL A 224 -14.51 21.31 -6.56
C VAL A 224 -15.32 21.84 -5.39
N THR A 225 -15.92 23.02 -5.55
CA THR A 225 -16.88 23.58 -4.59
C THR A 225 -18.29 23.12 -4.94
N LEU A 226 -19.01 22.56 -3.97
CA LEU A 226 -20.43 22.21 -4.13
C LEU A 226 -21.28 23.48 -4.07
N SER A 227 -22.20 23.62 -5.03
CA SER A 227 -23.19 24.71 -5.08
C SER A 227 -24.50 24.34 -4.40
#